data_AF-C4XLZ8-F1
#
_entry.id   AF-C4XLZ8-F1
#
_cell.length_a   1.000
_cell.length_b   1.000
_cell.length_c   1.000
_cell.angle_alpha   90.00
_cell.angle_beta   90.00
_cell.angle_gamma   90.00
#
_symmetry.space_group_name_H-M   'P 1'
#
loop_
_entity.id
_entity.type
_entity.pdbx_description
1 polymer ?
#
loop_
_entity_poly.entity_id
_entity_poly.type
_entity_poly.pdbx_seq_one_letter_code
_entity_poly.pdbx_strand_id
1 'polypeptide(L)'
;MAISQRASQKKVENKKKKRKMKISKIKKSYFEKAKKEAYPKFVFQEYDKKSVSPKFVEAVKYALGEFDCSKMSCVDIRYRRVLKRIKKYGVEAVMDIPIPSLDDNDQADLFGETQKLLGNWVFTYLNRKGILKSFLPTNDCSFMLSRDWVISFRGLLSRSTPKGLAYYSPKQQIVQIGDEGCIVAYSNHALQRMSERCVESPLSYDASGELFSCLYDKNKLEVCEVFYNQKYIPAIALYRMCTPGYVTYQYVNQVAEDCDLSKVYYRKVGYMPIWTYEGLARGITFLTPGMKGTPEDLLIKSKCNSKEAKELYHGVSKTISFENFIECMDLSTIKWFHENGVKQIAQEF
;
A
#
# COMPACT_ATOMS: atom_id res chain seq x y z
N MET A 1 0.45 65.43 49.17
CA MET A 1 1.51 65.01 48.20
C MET A 1 1.77 63.50 48.13
N ALA A 2 1.68 62.74 49.23
CA ALA A 2 1.98 61.29 49.24
C ALA A 2 1.04 60.38 48.41
N ILE A 3 -0.23 60.78 48.23
CA ILE A 3 -1.25 59.99 47.48
C ILE A 3 -0.96 60.00 45.96
N SER A 4 -0.45 61.12 45.44
CA SER A 4 -0.08 61.29 44.02
C SER A 4 1.13 60.42 43.63
N GLN A 5 2.12 60.29 44.52
CA GLN A 5 3.31 59.46 44.28
C GLN A 5 2.98 57.94 44.28
N ARG A 6 2.09 57.48 45.16
CA ARG A 6 1.61 56.08 45.17
C ARG A 6 0.82 55.72 43.91
N ALA A 7 -0.02 56.62 43.42
CA ALA A 7 -0.77 56.42 42.17
C ALA A 7 0.16 56.35 40.94
N SER A 8 1.23 57.16 40.92
CA SER A 8 2.27 57.13 39.88
C SER A 8 3.08 55.84 39.89
N GLN A 9 3.53 55.38 41.08
CA GLN A 9 4.25 54.11 41.23
C GLN A 9 3.41 52.90 40.79
N LYS A 10 2.12 52.84 41.17
CA LYS A 10 1.20 51.78 40.76
C LYS A 10 0.96 51.75 39.24
N LYS A 11 0.94 52.91 38.57
CA LYS A 11 0.88 53.01 37.10
C LYS A 11 2.15 52.47 36.44
N VAL A 12 3.33 52.77 36.98
CA VAL A 12 4.62 52.27 36.47
C VAL A 12 4.74 50.75 36.64
N GLU A 13 4.35 50.21 37.79
CA GLU A 13 4.34 48.75 38.02
C GLU A 13 3.36 48.02 37.09
N ASN A 14 2.15 48.56 36.89
CA ASN A 14 1.18 48.00 35.95
C ASN A 14 1.70 48.04 34.51
N LYS A 15 2.41 49.10 34.10
CA LYS A 15 3.06 49.19 32.78
C LYS A 15 4.18 48.17 32.63
N LYS A 16 4.99 47.93 33.68
CA LYS A 16 6.02 46.87 33.72
C LYS A 16 5.40 45.46 33.64
N LYS A 17 4.33 45.18 34.39
CA LYS A 17 3.58 43.91 34.34
C LYS A 17 2.99 43.66 32.95
N LYS A 18 2.34 44.66 32.34
CA LYS A 18 1.82 44.58 30.96
C LYS A 18 2.91 44.30 29.93
N ARG A 19 4.08 44.96 30.04
CA ARG A 19 5.25 44.70 29.19
C ARG A 19 5.79 43.27 29.36
N LYS A 20 5.96 42.79 30.61
CA LYS A 20 6.39 41.41 30.88
C LYS A 20 5.42 40.36 30.32
N MET A 21 4.11 40.57 30.48
CA MET A 21 3.10 39.69 29.89
C MET A 21 3.15 39.69 28.36
N LYS A 22 3.31 40.86 27.73
CA LYS A 22 3.45 40.95 26.27
C LYS A 22 4.70 40.22 25.78
N ILE A 23 5.85 40.41 26.43
CA ILE A 23 7.10 39.69 26.10
C ILE A 23 6.95 38.19 26.31
N SER A 24 6.32 37.74 27.39
CA SER A 24 6.07 36.31 27.65
C SER A 24 5.18 35.69 26.56
N LYS A 25 4.09 36.37 26.16
CA LYS A 25 3.23 35.93 25.04
C LYS A 25 4.00 35.84 23.72
N ILE A 26 4.83 36.83 23.42
CA ILE A 26 5.67 36.84 22.22
C ILE A 26 6.65 35.67 22.25
N LYS A 27 7.39 35.48 23.36
CA LYS A 27 8.30 34.34 23.52
C LYS A 27 7.58 33.01 23.34
N LYS A 28 6.42 32.82 23.98
CA LYS A 28 5.60 31.61 23.83
C LYS A 28 5.22 31.37 22.37
N SER A 29 4.77 32.41 21.66
CA SER A 29 4.44 32.31 20.23
C SER A 29 5.65 31.95 19.35
N TYR A 30 6.83 32.54 19.60
CA TYR A 30 8.06 32.20 18.91
C TYR A 30 8.51 30.76 19.19
N PHE A 31 8.44 30.31 20.45
CA PHE A 31 8.77 28.93 20.81
C PHE A 31 7.83 27.91 20.15
N GLU A 32 6.52 28.17 20.14
CA GLU A 32 5.56 27.30 19.45
C GLU A 32 5.81 27.26 17.94
N LYS A 33 6.15 28.41 17.33
CA LYS A 33 6.48 28.47 15.90
C LYS A 33 7.76 27.69 15.58
N ALA A 34 8.83 27.92 16.34
CA ALA A 34 10.09 27.20 16.18
C ALA A 34 9.92 25.68 16.42
N LYS A 35 9.06 25.29 17.38
CA LYS A 35 8.74 23.89 17.65
C LYS A 35 8.05 23.22 16.45
N LYS A 36 7.14 23.93 15.77
CA LYS A 36 6.47 23.42 14.55
C LYS A 36 7.40 23.39 13.34
N GLU A 37 8.27 24.39 13.19
CA GLU A 37 9.25 24.46 12.09
C GLU A 37 10.36 23.41 12.21
N ALA A 38 10.55 22.82 13.39
CA ALA A 38 11.51 21.75 13.63
C ALA A 38 11.11 20.40 13.01
N TYR A 39 9.90 20.26 12.44
CA TYR A 39 9.41 19.01 11.86
C TYR A 39 9.11 19.14 10.36
N PRO A 40 9.11 18.02 9.62
CA PRO A 40 8.66 17.96 8.23
C PRO A 40 7.23 18.50 8.09
N LYS A 41 7.01 19.37 7.12
CA LYS A 41 5.71 19.91 6.71
C LYS A 41 5.05 18.98 5.70
N PHE A 42 3.75 19.15 5.49
CA PHE A 42 3.00 18.45 4.45
C PHE A 42 2.99 19.25 3.15
N VAL A 43 3.47 18.63 2.07
CA VAL A 43 3.48 19.18 0.71
C VAL A 43 2.63 18.27 -0.15
N PHE A 44 1.49 18.78 -0.62
CA PHE A 44 0.57 18.01 -1.45
C PHE A 44 0.92 18.21 -2.93
N GLN A 45 1.16 17.12 -3.64
CA GLN A 45 1.29 17.15 -5.09
C GLN A 45 -0.06 17.35 -5.76
N GLU A 46 -0.02 17.86 -6.99
CA GLU A 46 -1.18 17.85 -7.88
C GLU A 46 -1.58 16.41 -8.19
N TYR A 47 -2.87 16.20 -8.45
CA TYR A 47 -3.42 14.89 -8.73
C TYR A 47 -4.44 14.98 -9.86
N ASP A 48 -4.57 13.89 -10.61
CA ASP A 48 -5.56 13.78 -11.68
C ASP A 48 -6.97 13.62 -11.09
N LYS A 49 -7.78 14.65 -11.24
CA LYS A 49 -9.17 14.68 -10.76
C LYS A 49 -10.10 13.71 -11.48
N LYS A 50 -9.67 13.14 -12.63
CA LYS A 50 -10.45 12.12 -13.35
C LYS A 50 -10.32 10.74 -12.73
N SER A 51 -9.17 10.42 -12.13
CA SER A 51 -8.87 9.11 -11.56
C SER A 51 -8.90 9.09 -10.03
N VAL A 52 -8.59 10.20 -9.37
CA VAL A 52 -8.57 10.30 -7.90
C VAL A 52 -9.84 10.96 -7.38
N SER A 53 -10.48 10.34 -6.40
CA SER A 53 -11.64 10.89 -5.71
C SER A 53 -11.28 12.15 -4.91
N PRO A 54 -11.89 13.32 -5.19
CA PRO A 54 -11.65 14.53 -4.40
C PRO A 54 -12.00 14.34 -2.91
N LYS A 55 -13.05 13.55 -2.61
CA LYS A 55 -13.45 13.21 -1.24
C LYS A 55 -12.37 12.43 -0.49
N PHE A 56 -11.64 11.56 -1.18
CA PHE A 56 -10.51 10.84 -0.58
C PHE A 56 -9.38 11.81 -0.22
N VAL A 57 -9.03 12.71 -1.14
CA VAL A 57 -8.00 13.74 -0.92
C VAL A 57 -8.36 14.65 0.26
N GLU A 58 -9.61 15.10 0.32
CA GLU A 58 -10.13 15.92 1.43
C GLU A 58 -10.07 15.15 2.76
N ALA A 59 -10.46 13.87 2.78
CA ALA A 59 -10.39 13.03 3.97
C ALA A 59 -8.95 12.86 4.47
N VAL A 60 -7.99 12.64 3.57
CA VAL A 60 -6.56 12.55 3.91
C VAL A 60 -6.03 13.88 4.43
N LYS A 61 -6.35 15.00 3.78
CA LYS A 61 -5.97 16.35 4.23
C LYS A 61 -6.52 16.65 5.63
N TYR A 62 -7.78 16.30 5.87
CA TYR A 62 -8.42 16.47 7.17
C TYR A 62 -7.72 15.63 8.25
N ALA A 63 -7.45 14.35 7.96
CA ALA A 63 -6.69 13.49 8.87
C ALA A 63 -5.32 14.11 9.18
N LEU A 64 -4.56 14.54 8.18
CA LEU A 64 -3.25 15.18 8.38
C LEU A 64 -3.33 16.49 9.20
N GLY A 65 -4.44 17.22 9.12
CA GLY A 65 -4.69 18.40 9.97
C GLY A 65 -4.78 18.06 11.46
N GLU A 66 -5.17 16.83 11.80
CA GLU A 66 -5.25 16.31 13.17
C GLU A 66 -3.92 15.68 13.64
N PHE A 67 -2.94 15.50 12.75
CA PHE A 67 -1.63 14.95 13.09
C PHE A 67 -0.67 16.04 13.60
N ASP A 68 -0.09 15.81 14.79
CA ASP A 68 0.89 16.72 15.39
C ASP A 68 2.16 15.97 15.80
N CYS A 69 3.23 16.14 15.01
CA CYS A 69 4.56 15.56 15.27
C CYS A 69 5.12 15.88 16.67
N SER A 70 4.61 16.92 17.33
CA SER A 70 5.08 17.37 18.63
C SER A 70 4.34 16.74 19.82
N LYS A 71 3.23 15.99 19.59
CA LYS A 71 2.39 15.35 20.63
C LYS A 71 2.65 13.85 20.77
N MET A 72 2.80 13.35 22.01
CA MET A 72 3.30 11.97 22.25
C MET A 72 2.26 10.93 21.87
N SER A 73 0.99 11.34 21.97
CA SER A 73 -0.15 10.61 21.44
C SER A 73 -0.11 10.36 19.93
N CYS A 74 0.71 11.11 19.18
CA CYS A 74 0.81 11.00 17.73
C CYS A 74 2.13 10.35 17.30
N VAL A 75 3.24 10.71 17.95
CA VAL A 75 4.59 10.29 17.55
C VAL A 75 5.45 10.02 18.78
N ASP A 76 5.96 8.79 18.89
CA ASP A 76 6.94 8.39 19.91
C ASP A 76 8.22 9.24 19.87
N ILE A 77 8.90 9.36 21.00
CA ILE A 77 10.09 10.20 21.14
C ILE A 77 11.21 9.80 20.16
N ARG A 78 11.34 8.51 19.82
CA ARG A 78 12.36 8.02 18.90
C ARG A 78 12.14 8.57 17.49
N TYR A 79 10.94 8.38 16.93
CA TYR A 79 10.60 8.91 15.59
C TYR A 79 10.71 10.43 15.51
N ARG A 80 10.40 11.18 16.58
CA ARG A 80 10.58 12.64 16.57
C ARG A 80 12.02 13.08 16.42
N ARG A 81 12.95 12.37 17.08
CA ARG A 81 14.37 12.68 16.97
C ARG A 81 14.80 12.49 15.52
N VAL A 82 14.38 11.39 14.90
CA VAL A 82 14.59 11.11 13.47
C VAL A 82 14.00 12.21 12.60
N LEU A 83 12.71 12.54 12.77
CA LEU A 83 12.03 13.59 11.99
C LEU A 83 12.69 14.97 12.10
N LYS A 84 13.17 15.36 13.29
CA LYS A 84 13.90 16.61 13.48
C LYS A 84 15.24 16.62 12.75
N ARG A 85 15.97 15.49 12.81
CA ARG A 85 17.23 15.34 12.09
C ARG A 85 17.00 15.38 10.58
N ILE A 86 15.97 14.68 10.10
CA ILE A 86 15.57 14.67 8.69
C ILE A 86 15.22 16.09 8.22
N LYS A 87 14.44 16.84 9.01
CA LYS A 87 14.12 18.22 8.68
C LYS A 87 15.36 19.10 8.57
N LYS A 88 16.34 18.90 9.47
CA LYS A 88 17.56 19.70 9.55
C LYS A 88 18.59 19.35 8.48
N TYR A 89 18.79 18.06 8.22
CA TYR A 89 19.92 17.56 7.41
C TYR A 89 19.48 16.95 6.08
N GLY A 90 18.22 16.52 5.95
CA GLY A 90 17.75 15.68 4.83
C GLY A 90 17.79 14.19 5.19
N VAL A 91 17.15 13.37 4.35
CA VAL A 91 17.07 11.91 4.56
C VAL A 91 18.42 11.22 4.39
N GLU A 92 19.11 11.49 3.28
CA GLU A 92 20.41 10.87 2.93
C GLU A 92 21.41 11.03 4.08
N ALA A 93 21.62 12.28 4.51
CA ALA A 93 22.51 12.59 5.62
C ALA A 93 22.09 11.95 6.96
N VAL A 94 20.81 11.63 7.18
CA VAL A 94 20.38 10.98 8.43
C VAL A 94 20.67 9.49 8.42
N MET A 95 20.61 8.83 7.25
CA MET A 95 20.97 7.43 7.15
C MET A 95 22.46 7.20 7.45
N ASP A 96 23.33 8.16 7.06
CA ASP A 96 24.77 8.06 7.25
C ASP A 96 25.27 8.48 8.64
N ILE A 97 24.46 9.18 9.44
CA ILE A 97 24.89 9.67 10.76
C ILE A 97 24.26 8.80 11.84
N PRO A 98 25.05 7.99 12.58
CA PRO A 98 24.55 7.14 13.65
C PRO A 98 23.66 7.90 14.65
N ILE A 99 22.61 7.24 15.11
CA ILE A 99 21.82 7.70 16.24
C ILE A 99 22.49 7.13 17.50
N PRO A 100 23.03 7.96 18.40
CA PRO A 100 23.61 7.46 19.64
C PRO A 100 22.58 6.60 20.37
N SER A 101 22.98 5.39 20.77
CA SER A 101 22.16 4.34 21.41
C SER A 101 21.35 3.40 20.50
N LEU A 102 21.55 3.41 19.18
CA LEU A 102 21.01 2.40 18.28
C LEU A 102 22.17 1.75 17.52
N ASP A 103 22.08 0.45 17.28
CA ASP A 103 22.94 -0.21 16.29
C ASP A 103 22.44 0.07 14.86
N ASP A 104 23.20 -0.37 13.86
CA ASP A 104 22.90 -0.08 12.45
C ASP A 104 21.59 -0.72 11.98
N ASN A 105 21.25 -1.91 12.49
CA ASN A 105 20.01 -2.61 12.14
C ASN A 105 18.80 -1.88 12.75
N ASP A 106 18.88 -1.55 14.04
CA ASP A 106 17.86 -0.79 14.75
C ASP A 106 17.62 0.59 14.11
N GLN A 107 18.67 1.23 13.59
CA GLN A 107 18.56 2.50 12.88
C GLN A 107 17.83 2.35 11.55
N ALA A 108 18.17 1.33 10.76
CA ALA A 108 17.50 1.05 9.48
C ALA A 108 16.01 0.74 9.69
N ASP A 109 15.68 -0.08 10.68
CA ASP A 109 14.30 -0.42 11.03
C ASP A 109 13.53 0.81 11.51
N LEU A 110 14.10 1.60 12.43
CA LEU A 110 13.48 2.83 12.91
C LEU A 110 13.23 3.83 11.77
N PHE A 111 14.13 3.90 10.80
CA PHE A 111 13.98 4.75 9.63
C PHE A 111 12.85 4.27 8.72
N GLY A 112 12.80 2.96 8.42
CA GLY A 112 11.71 2.35 7.65
C GLY A 112 10.35 2.55 8.30
N GLU A 113 10.25 2.36 9.62
CA GLU A 113 9.04 2.66 10.39
C GLU A 113 8.69 4.16 10.36
N THR A 114 9.69 5.04 10.45
CA THR A 114 9.48 6.49 10.36
C THR A 114 8.86 6.88 9.02
N GLN A 115 9.29 6.27 7.91
CA GLN A 115 8.72 6.52 6.59
C GLN A 115 7.25 6.11 6.49
N LYS A 116 6.87 5.01 7.16
CA LYS A 116 5.49 4.48 7.16
C LYS A 116 4.59 5.15 8.19
N LEU A 117 5.16 5.85 9.17
CA LEU A 117 4.45 6.46 10.30
C LEU A 117 3.20 7.23 9.88
N LEU A 118 3.36 8.11 8.88
CA LEU A 118 2.28 9.00 8.46
C LEU A 118 1.15 8.22 7.76
N GLY A 119 1.51 7.28 6.89
CA GLY A 119 0.54 6.41 6.21
C GLY A 119 -0.24 5.54 7.18
N ASN A 120 0.46 4.87 8.10
CA ASN A 120 -0.16 4.07 9.16
C ASN A 120 -1.12 4.88 10.01
N TRP A 121 -0.72 6.09 10.40
CA TRP A 121 -1.57 6.98 11.19
C TRP A 121 -2.82 7.42 10.42
N VAL A 122 -2.67 7.87 9.17
CA VAL A 122 -3.80 8.31 8.33
C VAL A 122 -4.79 7.16 8.09
N PHE A 123 -4.30 5.99 7.71
CA PHE A 123 -5.15 4.82 7.47
C PHE A 123 -5.87 4.40 8.76
N THR A 124 -5.16 4.34 9.89
CA THR A 124 -5.78 4.07 11.19
C THR A 124 -6.87 5.09 11.53
N TYR A 125 -6.62 6.38 11.30
CA TYR A 125 -7.59 7.45 11.54
C TYR A 125 -8.84 7.27 10.69
N LEU A 126 -8.68 7.12 9.37
CA LEU A 126 -9.78 6.97 8.42
C LEU A 126 -10.57 5.67 8.65
N ASN A 127 -9.89 4.59 9.05
CA ASN A 127 -10.52 3.32 9.39
C ASN A 127 -11.36 3.44 10.67
N ARG A 128 -10.85 4.10 11.72
CA ARG A 128 -11.62 4.39 12.94
C ARG A 128 -12.86 5.26 12.68
N LYS A 129 -12.82 6.09 11.64
CA LYS A 129 -13.97 6.88 11.17
C LYS A 129 -14.94 6.09 10.28
N GLY A 130 -14.63 4.84 9.93
CA GLY A 130 -15.49 3.97 9.13
C GLY A 130 -15.55 4.32 7.65
N ILE A 131 -14.67 5.21 7.15
CA ILE A 131 -14.75 5.73 5.77
C ILE A 131 -13.70 5.13 4.83
N LEU A 132 -12.61 4.57 5.36
CA LEU A 132 -11.48 4.07 4.56
C LEU A 132 -11.91 3.05 3.50
N LYS A 133 -12.75 2.08 3.88
CA LYS A 133 -13.22 1.00 2.99
C LYS A 133 -13.95 1.52 1.74
N SER A 134 -14.53 2.71 1.78
CA SER A 134 -15.22 3.29 0.62
C SER A 134 -14.28 3.84 -0.45
N PHE A 135 -13.00 4.06 -0.11
CA PHE A 135 -12.00 4.60 -1.03
C PHE A 135 -11.07 3.53 -1.62
N LEU A 136 -10.90 2.41 -0.91
CA LEU A 136 -10.02 1.31 -1.31
C LEU A 136 -10.79 0.25 -2.12
N PRO A 137 -10.13 -0.47 -3.05
CA PRO A 137 -8.74 -0.32 -3.48
C PRO A 137 -8.61 0.60 -4.72
N THR A 138 -9.56 1.50 -4.97
CA THR A 138 -9.59 2.31 -6.20
C THR A 138 -8.82 3.62 -6.08
N ASN A 139 -8.43 4.01 -4.85
CA ASN A 139 -7.60 5.17 -4.56
C ASN A 139 -6.43 4.75 -3.66
N ASP A 140 -5.34 5.50 -3.75
CA ASP A 140 -4.15 5.33 -2.95
C ASP A 140 -3.49 6.69 -2.67
N CYS A 141 -2.77 6.78 -1.56
CA CYS A 141 -1.91 7.91 -1.27
C CYS A 141 -0.55 7.43 -0.78
N SER A 142 0.52 8.05 -1.27
CA SER A 142 1.88 7.75 -0.83
C SER A 142 2.45 8.91 -0.02
N PHE A 143 3.23 8.57 1.01
CA PHE A 143 3.91 9.52 1.87
C PHE A 143 5.42 9.35 1.69
N MET A 144 6.03 10.23 0.92
CA MET A 144 7.48 10.24 0.73
C MET A 144 8.11 11.24 1.69
N LEU A 145 8.95 10.74 2.58
CA LEU A 145 9.71 11.59 3.49
C LEU A 145 10.99 12.05 2.80
N SER A 146 11.15 13.35 2.63
CA SER A 146 12.41 14.01 2.29
C SER A 146 12.77 14.96 3.43
N ARG A 147 13.02 16.25 3.19
CA ARG A 147 13.00 17.27 4.28
C ARG A 147 11.59 17.59 4.76
N ASP A 148 10.62 17.43 3.86
CA ASP A 148 9.19 17.57 4.11
C ASP A 148 8.49 16.29 3.64
N TRP A 149 7.28 16.05 4.13
CA TRP A 149 6.42 14.98 3.67
C TRP A 149 5.79 15.38 2.34
N VAL A 150 6.17 14.69 1.28
CA VAL A 150 5.55 14.82 -0.04
C VAL A 150 4.42 13.80 -0.11
N ILE A 151 3.19 14.29 -0.24
CA ILE A 151 1.98 13.47 -0.32
C ILE A 151 1.51 13.45 -1.77
N SER A 152 1.41 12.25 -2.33
CA SER A 152 0.97 12.03 -3.71
C SER A 152 -0.29 11.18 -3.69
N PHE A 153 -1.20 11.41 -4.63
CA PHE A 153 -2.44 10.65 -4.75
C PHE A 153 -2.51 9.94 -6.10
N ARG A 154 -3.03 8.72 -6.08
CA ARG A 154 -3.24 7.90 -7.26
C ARG A 154 -4.63 7.29 -7.21
N GLY A 155 -5.19 7.00 -8.38
CA GLY A 155 -6.50 6.38 -8.48
C GLY A 155 -6.67 5.63 -9.78
N LEU A 156 -7.62 4.71 -9.79
CA LEU A 156 -8.03 4.02 -11.01
C LEU A 156 -9.04 4.88 -11.78
N LEU A 157 -8.95 4.85 -13.10
CA LEU A 157 -10.02 5.36 -13.95
C LEU A 157 -11.22 4.42 -13.85
N SER A 158 -12.42 4.93 -14.15
CA SER A 158 -13.62 4.11 -14.21
C SER A 158 -14.42 4.38 -15.48
N ARG A 159 -15.11 3.35 -15.97
CA ARG A 159 -16.03 3.43 -17.10
C ARG A 159 -17.29 2.61 -16.80
N SER A 160 -18.45 3.17 -17.14
CA SER A 160 -19.70 2.42 -17.05
C SER A 160 -19.76 1.36 -18.16
N THR A 161 -20.29 0.18 -17.84
CA THR A 161 -20.53 -0.91 -18.79
C THR A 161 -21.90 -1.53 -18.49
N PRO A 162 -22.49 -2.30 -19.41
CA PRO A 162 -23.72 -3.06 -19.14
C PRO A 162 -23.67 -3.97 -17.91
N LYS A 163 -22.47 -4.39 -17.45
CA LYS A 163 -22.28 -5.22 -16.25
C LYS A 163 -21.79 -4.43 -15.03
N GLY A 164 -22.03 -3.12 -15.01
CA GLY A 164 -21.63 -2.19 -13.95
C GLY A 164 -20.32 -1.48 -14.23
N LEU A 165 -19.70 -0.91 -13.19
CA LEU A 165 -18.44 -0.18 -13.35
C LEU A 165 -17.27 -1.12 -13.65
N ALA A 166 -16.38 -0.64 -14.51
CA ALA A 166 -15.08 -1.22 -14.81
C ALA A 166 -14.00 -0.22 -14.39
N TYR A 167 -13.07 -0.64 -13.55
CA TYR A 167 -11.93 0.18 -13.09
C TYR A 167 -10.66 -0.25 -13.80
N TYR A 168 -9.81 0.68 -14.19
CA TYR A 168 -8.56 0.35 -14.89
C TYR A 168 -7.48 1.38 -14.58
N SER A 169 -6.22 0.97 -14.71
CA SER A 169 -5.10 1.86 -14.49
C SER A 169 -5.06 2.98 -15.54
N PRO A 170 -4.74 4.24 -15.15
CA PRO A 170 -4.35 5.28 -16.09
C PRO A 170 -3.17 4.90 -17.01
N LYS A 171 -2.34 3.93 -16.62
CA LYS A 171 -1.24 3.39 -17.45
C LYS A 171 -1.73 2.48 -18.58
N GLN A 172 -3.03 2.18 -18.64
CA GLN A 172 -3.71 1.40 -19.68
C GLN A 172 -2.92 0.14 -20.07
N GLN A 173 -2.86 -0.82 -19.17
CA GLN A 173 -2.25 -2.10 -19.48
C GLN A 173 -3.09 -2.86 -20.51
N ILE A 174 -2.49 -3.21 -21.65
CA ILE A 174 -3.18 -3.87 -22.78
C ILE A 174 -2.78 -5.35 -22.84
N VAL A 175 -3.75 -6.21 -23.12
CA VAL A 175 -3.57 -7.64 -23.44
C VAL A 175 -4.25 -7.97 -24.76
N GLN A 176 -3.75 -8.97 -25.48
CA GLN A 176 -4.35 -9.42 -26.74
C GLN A 176 -5.38 -10.52 -26.47
N ILE A 177 -6.65 -10.25 -26.75
CA ILE A 177 -7.75 -11.21 -26.63
C ILE A 177 -8.24 -11.56 -28.04
N GLY A 178 -7.82 -12.71 -28.57
CA GLY A 178 -7.93 -12.98 -30.00
C GLY A 178 -7.08 -11.97 -30.78
N ASP A 179 -7.66 -11.30 -31.76
CA ASP A 179 -7.00 -10.27 -32.58
C ASP A 179 -7.16 -8.84 -32.01
N GLU A 180 -7.85 -8.69 -30.86
CA GLU A 180 -8.16 -7.39 -30.27
C GLU A 180 -7.29 -7.05 -29.07
N GLY A 181 -6.64 -5.87 -29.12
CA GLY A 181 -5.98 -5.28 -27.98
C GLY A 181 -6.99 -4.69 -26.98
N CYS A 182 -7.07 -5.28 -25.80
CA CYS A 182 -8.00 -4.87 -24.75
C CYS A 182 -7.27 -4.29 -23.54
N ILE A 183 -7.77 -3.17 -22.99
CA ILE A 183 -7.31 -2.62 -21.71
C ILE A 183 -7.80 -3.52 -20.57
N VAL A 184 -6.90 -3.90 -19.67
CA VAL A 184 -7.25 -4.69 -18.48
C VAL A 184 -8.05 -3.82 -17.52
N ALA A 185 -9.22 -4.33 -17.13
CA ALA A 185 -10.11 -3.67 -16.19
C ALA A 185 -10.63 -4.66 -15.14
N TYR A 186 -11.13 -4.11 -14.04
CA TYR A 186 -11.58 -4.86 -12.87
C TYR A 186 -13.03 -4.50 -12.58
N SER A 187 -13.86 -5.51 -12.31
CA SER A 187 -15.16 -5.29 -11.68
C SER A 187 -15.01 -5.02 -10.18
N ASN A 188 -16.04 -4.44 -9.54
CA ASN A 188 -16.09 -4.34 -8.07
C ASN A 188 -15.85 -5.71 -7.39
N HIS A 189 -16.43 -6.77 -7.95
CA HIS A 189 -16.29 -8.11 -7.37
C HIS A 189 -14.87 -8.65 -7.51
N ALA A 190 -14.21 -8.45 -8.66
CA ALA A 190 -12.80 -8.80 -8.82
C ALA A 190 -11.90 -8.03 -7.84
N LEU A 191 -12.10 -6.72 -7.72
CA LEU A 191 -11.37 -5.89 -6.76
C LEU A 191 -11.53 -6.39 -5.32
N GLN A 192 -12.76 -6.70 -4.91
CA GLN A 192 -13.03 -7.27 -3.60
C GLN A 192 -12.29 -8.59 -3.38
N ARG A 193 -12.37 -9.53 -4.34
CA ARG A 193 -11.69 -10.83 -4.23
C ARG A 193 -10.17 -10.68 -4.20
N MET A 194 -9.60 -9.71 -4.92
CA MET A 194 -8.18 -9.40 -4.84
C MET A 194 -7.81 -8.85 -3.46
N SER A 195 -8.61 -7.93 -2.89
CA SER A 195 -8.40 -7.42 -1.53
C SER A 195 -8.40 -8.52 -0.46
N GLU A 196 -9.27 -9.52 -0.59
CA GLU A 196 -9.39 -10.62 0.37
C GLU A 196 -8.28 -11.68 0.23
N ARG A 197 -7.57 -11.72 -0.90
CA ARG A 197 -6.70 -12.87 -1.22
C ARG A 197 -5.26 -12.50 -1.52
N CYS A 198 -5.00 -11.29 -2.00
CA CYS A 198 -3.65 -10.89 -2.44
C CYS A 198 -2.81 -10.26 -1.32
N VAL A 199 -3.44 -9.85 -0.22
CA VAL A 199 -2.79 -9.15 0.90
C VAL A 199 -3.42 -9.58 2.22
N GLU A 200 -2.67 -9.43 3.31
CA GLU A 200 -3.09 -9.86 4.66
C GLU A 200 -4.15 -8.93 5.27
N SER A 201 -3.89 -7.62 5.27
CA SER A 201 -4.78 -6.64 5.89
C SER A 201 -5.11 -5.50 4.93
N PRO A 202 -6.12 -5.63 4.04
CA PRO A 202 -6.36 -4.66 2.96
C PRO A 202 -6.71 -3.23 3.42
N LEU A 203 -6.92 -3.01 4.73
CA LEU A 203 -7.16 -1.71 5.33
C LEU A 203 -5.91 -1.12 6.03
N SER A 204 -4.80 -1.86 6.09
CA SER A 204 -3.51 -1.32 6.53
C SER A 204 -2.87 -0.52 5.39
N TYR A 205 -2.01 0.44 5.74
CA TYR A 205 -1.36 1.30 4.76
C TYR A 205 -0.49 0.49 3.78
N ASP A 206 0.38 -0.37 4.31
CA ASP A 206 1.32 -1.16 3.51
C ASP A 206 0.59 -2.13 2.56
N ALA A 207 -0.37 -2.90 3.08
CA ALA A 207 -1.11 -3.88 2.28
C ALA A 207 -2.04 -3.22 1.26
N SER A 208 -2.68 -2.10 1.60
CA SER A 208 -3.45 -1.34 0.62
C SER A 208 -2.57 -0.78 -0.50
N GLY A 209 -1.39 -0.26 -0.17
CA GLY A 209 -0.42 0.22 -1.15
C GLY A 209 0.08 -0.91 -2.06
N GLU A 210 0.38 -2.07 -1.49
CA GLU A 210 0.77 -3.26 -2.24
C GLU A 210 -0.33 -3.71 -3.20
N LEU A 211 -1.57 -3.84 -2.71
CA LEU A 211 -2.71 -4.19 -3.55
C LEU A 211 -2.94 -3.14 -4.65
N PHE A 212 -2.88 -1.85 -4.31
CA PHE A 212 -3.07 -0.79 -5.30
C PHE A 212 -2.00 -0.83 -6.38
N SER A 213 -0.73 -1.06 -6.04
CA SER A 213 0.34 -1.22 -7.02
C SER A 213 0.08 -2.41 -7.97
N CYS A 214 -0.57 -3.48 -7.48
CA CYS A 214 -0.99 -4.62 -8.29
C CYS A 214 -2.06 -4.25 -9.34
N LEU A 215 -2.90 -3.26 -9.03
CA LEU A 215 -3.98 -2.78 -9.91
C LEU A 215 -3.53 -1.63 -10.83
N TYR A 216 -2.54 -0.85 -10.39
CA TYR A 216 -2.14 0.40 -11.02
C TYR A 216 -0.90 0.27 -11.90
N ASP A 217 0.09 -0.50 -11.47
CA ASP A 217 1.35 -0.65 -12.21
C ASP A 217 1.24 -1.66 -13.35
N LYS A 218 2.19 -1.60 -14.29
CA LYS A 218 2.26 -2.58 -15.37
C LYS A 218 2.86 -3.85 -14.80
N ASN A 219 2.05 -4.89 -14.67
CA ASN A 219 2.47 -6.20 -14.18
C ASN A 219 2.73 -7.15 -15.36
N LYS A 220 3.35 -8.31 -15.13
CA LYS A 220 3.40 -9.34 -16.18
C LYS A 220 2.02 -9.99 -16.28
N LEU A 221 1.47 -10.12 -17.49
CA LEU A 221 0.16 -10.70 -17.75
C LEU A 221 0.26 -11.73 -18.86
N GLU A 222 -0.50 -12.81 -18.72
CA GLU A 222 -0.63 -13.84 -19.75
C GLU A 222 -2.11 -14.14 -19.98
N VAL A 223 -2.50 -14.29 -21.23
CA VAL A 223 -3.87 -14.67 -21.59
C VAL A 223 -3.97 -16.18 -21.58
N CYS A 224 -4.99 -16.71 -20.94
CA CYS A 224 -5.22 -18.14 -20.80
C CYS A 224 -6.73 -18.44 -20.76
N GLU A 225 -7.08 -19.70 -20.51
CA GLU A 225 -8.45 -20.11 -20.27
C GLU A 225 -8.63 -20.66 -18.86
N VAL A 226 -9.84 -20.49 -18.31
CA VAL A 226 -10.24 -21.07 -17.03
C VAL A 226 -11.64 -21.65 -17.15
N PHE A 227 -11.92 -22.71 -16.40
CA PHE A 227 -13.24 -23.32 -16.36
C PHE A 227 -14.13 -22.59 -15.35
N TYR A 228 -14.98 -21.69 -15.83
CA TYR A 228 -15.81 -20.84 -14.99
C TYR A 228 -17.28 -20.91 -15.42
N ASN A 229 -18.19 -21.09 -14.47
CA ASN A 229 -19.63 -21.28 -14.73
C ASN A 229 -19.92 -22.34 -15.79
N GLN A 230 -19.32 -23.53 -15.62
CA GLN A 230 -19.53 -24.73 -16.45
C GLN A 230 -19.01 -24.66 -17.89
N LYS A 231 -18.18 -23.68 -18.23
CA LYS A 231 -17.53 -23.58 -19.55
C LYS A 231 -16.13 -23.00 -19.44
N TYR A 232 -15.29 -23.29 -20.43
CA TYR A 232 -14.02 -22.58 -20.59
C TYR A 232 -14.30 -21.16 -21.09
N ILE A 233 -13.69 -20.18 -20.43
CA ILE A 233 -13.72 -18.79 -20.86
C ILE A 233 -12.31 -18.19 -20.81
N PRO A 234 -12.04 -17.16 -21.63
CA PRO A 234 -10.81 -16.40 -21.54
C PRO A 234 -10.58 -15.82 -20.14
N ALA A 235 -9.33 -15.79 -19.74
CA ALA A 235 -8.86 -15.21 -18.50
C ALA A 235 -7.50 -14.54 -18.68
N ILE A 236 -7.15 -13.71 -17.71
CA ILE A 236 -5.83 -13.11 -17.59
C ILE A 236 -5.16 -13.69 -16.35
N ALA A 237 -4.05 -14.39 -16.54
CA ALA A 237 -3.14 -14.74 -15.45
C ALA A 237 -2.29 -13.52 -15.09
N LEU A 238 -2.34 -13.14 -13.81
CA LEU A 238 -1.63 -12.00 -13.26
C LEU A 238 -0.37 -12.47 -12.54
N TYR A 239 0.76 -11.89 -12.91
CA TYR A 239 2.06 -12.16 -12.28
C TYR A 239 2.62 -10.91 -11.63
N ARG A 240 3.25 -11.08 -10.47
CA ARG A 240 3.86 -9.99 -9.67
C ARG A 240 5.33 -10.24 -9.48
N MET A 241 6.12 -9.17 -9.63
CA MET A 241 7.56 -9.23 -9.45
C MET A 241 7.92 -9.65 -8.02
N CYS A 242 8.87 -10.56 -7.90
CA CYS A 242 9.49 -10.98 -6.65
C CYS A 242 10.77 -10.17 -6.45
N THR A 243 10.83 -9.35 -5.41
CA THR A 243 12.01 -8.53 -5.10
C THR A 243 12.83 -9.18 -3.98
N PRO A 244 14.16 -9.37 -4.13
CA PRO A 244 15.02 -9.85 -3.05
C PRO A 244 14.84 -9.04 -1.77
N GLY A 245 14.89 -9.72 -0.62
CA GLY A 245 14.67 -9.10 0.70
C GLY A 245 13.20 -8.96 1.12
N TYR A 246 12.23 -9.17 0.22
CA TYR A 246 10.81 -9.20 0.55
C TYR A 246 10.29 -10.63 0.73
N VAL A 247 9.25 -10.80 1.54
CA VAL A 247 8.65 -12.12 1.83
C VAL A 247 8.19 -12.86 0.56
N THR A 248 7.76 -12.13 -0.47
CA THR A 248 7.37 -12.70 -1.75
C THR A 248 8.51 -13.38 -2.49
N TYR A 249 9.78 -13.09 -2.16
CA TYR A 249 10.94 -13.77 -2.73
C TYR A 249 11.06 -15.23 -2.28
N GLN A 250 10.33 -15.62 -1.23
CA GLN A 250 10.22 -17.03 -0.84
C GLN A 250 9.62 -17.91 -1.95
N TYR A 251 8.80 -17.33 -2.84
CA TYR A 251 8.36 -18.03 -4.05
C TYR A 251 9.54 -18.41 -4.94
N VAL A 252 10.52 -17.53 -5.12
CA VAL A 252 11.71 -17.85 -5.91
C VAL A 252 12.52 -18.91 -5.19
N ASN A 253 12.82 -18.71 -3.90
CA ASN A 253 13.66 -19.62 -3.12
C ASN A 253 13.11 -21.05 -3.01
N GLN A 254 11.78 -21.21 -2.94
CA GLN A 254 11.15 -22.51 -2.71
C GLN A 254 10.66 -23.18 -4.00
N VAL A 255 10.23 -22.39 -5.00
CA VAL A 255 9.53 -22.89 -6.20
C VAL A 255 10.41 -22.88 -7.45
N ALA A 256 11.33 -21.94 -7.60
CA ALA A 256 12.23 -21.95 -8.76
C ALA A 256 13.27 -23.07 -8.61
N GLU A 257 13.53 -23.81 -9.69
CA GLU A 257 14.53 -24.89 -9.71
C GLU A 257 15.95 -24.33 -9.53
N ASP A 258 16.28 -23.25 -10.25
CA ASP A 258 17.56 -22.53 -10.15
C ASP A 258 17.34 -21.03 -9.94
N CYS A 259 17.79 -20.53 -8.79
CA CYS A 259 17.73 -19.11 -8.43
C CYS A 259 18.98 -18.39 -8.95
N ASP A 260 18.80 -17.57 -9.99
CA ASP A 260 19.81 -16.73 -10.61
C ASP A 260 19.51 -15.26 -10.26
N LEU A 261 20.33 -14.68 -9.38
CA LEU A 261 20.15 -13.32 -8.89
C LEU A 261 20.24 -12.24 -9.97
N SER A 262 20.71 -12.57 -11.18
CA SER A 262 20.73 -11.65 -12.32
C SER A 262 19.37 -11.50 -13.03
N LYS A 263 18.41 -12.40 -12.76
CA LYS A 263 17.11 -12.43 -13.43
C LYS A 263 16.02 -11.73 -12.63
N VAL A 264 15.00 -11.26 -13.34
CA VAL A 264 13.75 -10.78 -12.73
C VAL A 264 12.75 -11.92 -12.67
N TYR A 265 12.29 -12.22 -11.46
CA TYR A 265 11.29 -13.27 -11.22
C TYR A 265 9.91 -12.68 -10.99
N TYR A 266 8.90 -13.35 -11.49
CA TYR A 266 7.51 -13.02 -11.21
C TYR A 266 6.75 -14.24 -10.71
N ARG A 267 6.03 -14.11 -9.60
CA ARG A 267 5.09 -15.12 -9.10
C ARG A 267 3.72 -14.93 -9.70
N LYS A 268 3.06 -16.03 -10.05
CA LYS A 268 1.63 -16.02 -10.39
C LYS A 268 0.83 -15.69 -9.14
N VAL A 269 0.00 -14.66 -9.21
CA VAL A 269 -0.90 -14.25 -8.13
C VAL A 269 -2.24 -14.94 -8.28
N GLY A 270 -2.69 -15.11 -9.52
CA GLY A 270 -3.97 -15.75 -9.82
C GLY A 270 -4.48 -15.41 -11.20
N TYR A 271 -5.75 -15.70 -11.41
CA TYR A 271 -6.46 -15.64 -12.68
C TYR A 271 -7.66 -14.73 -12.57
N MET A 272 -7.90 -13.94 -13.61
CA MET A 272 -9.10 -13.13 -13.76
C MET A 272 -9.88 -13.64 -14.96
N PRO A 273 -10.93 -14.44 -14.77
CA PRO A 273 -11.86 -14.73 -15.85
C PRO A 273 -12.45 -13.41 -16.38
N ILE A 274 -12.42 -13.20 -17.69
CA ILE A 274 -12.75 -11.90 -18.29
C ILE A 274 -14.04 -11.92 -19.10
N TRP A 275 -14.63 -10.75 -19.21
CA TRP A 275 -15.64 -10.40 -20.20
C TRP A 275 -15.17 -9.18 -20.97
N THR A 276 -15.19 -9.26 -22.30
CA THR A 276 -14.78 -8.17 -23.16
C THR A 276 -15.95 -7.22 -23.48
N TYR A 277 -15.68 -5.92 -23.49
CA TYR A 277 -16.66 -4.89 -23.86
C TYR A 277 -15.97 -3.60 -24.29
N GLU A 278 -16.17 -3.17 -25.54
CA GLU A 278 -15.65 -1.91 -26.11
C GLU A 278 -14.15 -1.69 -25.79
N GLY A 279 -13.31 -2.68 -26.12
CA GLY A 279 -11.85 -2.60 -25.90
C GLY A 279 -11.40 -2.73 -24.44
N LEU A 280 -12.27 -3.13 -23.50
CA LEU A 280 -11.87 -3.55 -22.15
C LEU A 280 -11.94 -5.07 -22.00
N ALA A 281 -10.93 -5.67 -21.37
CA ALA A 281 -10.96 -7.02 -20.83
C ALA A 281 -11.25 -6.91 -19.32
N ARG A 282 -12.54 -6.98 -18.96
CA ARG A 282 -12.99 -6.77 -17.58
C ARG A 282 -13.00 -8.08 -16.79
N GLY A 283 -12.17 -8.16 -15.76
CA GLY A 283 -12.15 -9.24 -14.77
C GLY A 283 -13.49 -9.33 -14.03
N ILE A 284 -14.16 -10.48 -14.16
CA ILE A 284 -15.45 -10.79 -13.55
C ILE A 284 -15.26 -11.10 -12.06
N THR A 285 -14.21 -11.85 -11.75
CA THR A 285 -13.78 -12.23 -10.40
C THR A 285 -12.26 -12.41 -10.40
N PHE A 286 -11.69 -12.79 -9.27
CA PHE A 286 -10.29 -13.19 -9.16
C PHE A 286 -10.25 -14.62 -8.59
N LEU A 287 -9.33 -15.46 -9.02
CA LEU A 287 -9.14 -16.84 -8.56
C LEU A 287 -7.65 -17.05 -8.25
N THR A 288 -7.30 -17.53 -7.06
CA THR A 288 -5.92 -17.90 -6.74
C THR A 288 -5.58 -19.30 -7.27
N PRO A 289 -4.29 -19.64 -7.49
CA PRO A 289 -3.89 -20.97 -7.93
C PRO A 289 -4.50 -22.08 -7.05
N GLY A 290 -5.06 -23.10 -7.69
CA GLY A 290 -5.68 -24.25 -7.02
C GLY A 290 -7.17 -24.08 -6.71
N MET A 291 -7.73 -22.87 -6.87
CA MET A 291 -9.18 -22.68 -6.75
C MET A 291 -9.94 -23.39 -7.86
N LYS A 292 -11.20 -23.77 -7.58
CA LYS A 292 -12.09 -24.41 -8.55
C LYS A 292 -12.09 -23.68 -9.90
N GLY A 293 -11.83 -24.41 -10.96
CA GLY A 293 -11.84 -23.91 -12.34
C GLY A 293 -10.50 -23.39 -12.86
N THR A 294 -9.49 -23.27 -12.00
CA THR A 294 -8.13 -22.91 -12.41
C THR A 294 -7.41 -24.11 -13.05
N PRO A 295 -6.34 -23.89 -13.84
CA PRO A 295 -5.53 -24.99 -14.38
C PRO A 295 -5.00 -25.94 -13.30
N GLU A 296 -4.67 -25.41 -12.12
CA GLU A 296 -4.22 -26.20 -10.98
C GLU A 296 -5.33 -27.11 -10.42
N ASP A 297 -6.57 -26.63 -10.34
CA ASP A 297 -7.72 -27.47 -9.92
C ASP A 297 -7.98 -28.61 -10.91
N LEU A 298 -7.81 -28.37 -12.22
CA LEU A 298 -7.91 -29.42 -13.24
C LEU A 298 -6.78 -30.46 -13.09
N LEU A 299 -5.57 -30.01 -12.79
CA LEU A 299 -4.42 -30.88 -12.54
C LEU A 299 -4.60 -31.72 -11.26
N ILE A 300 -5.19 -31.16 -10.19
CA ILE A 300 -5.54 -31.97 -9.01
C ILE A 300 -6.61 -33.00 -9.37
N LYS A 301 -7.65 -32.60 -10.11
CA LYS A 301 -8.73 -33.51 -10.50
C LYS A 301 -8.29 -34.65 -11.40
N SER A 302 -7.26 -34.47 -12.23
CA SER A 302 -6.72 -35.55 -13.04
C SER A 302 -6.08 -36.67 -12.19
N LYS A 303 -5.80 -36.41 -10.91
CA LYS A 303 -5.36 -37.41 -9.93
C LYS A 303 -6.52 -38.17 -9.27
N CYS A 304 -7.77 -37.91 -9.67
CA CYS A 304 -8.98 -38.54 -9.15
C CYS A 304 -9.09 -38.44 -7.60
N ASN A 305 -9.83 -39.34 -6.95
CA ASN A 305 -10.00 -39.38 -5.48
C ASN A 305 -8.79 -39.96 -4.73
N SER A 306 -7.58 -39.78 -5.26
CA SER A 306 -6.35 -40.28 -4.62
C SER A 306 -6.04 -39.57 -3.31
N LYS A 307 -5.20 -40.19 -2.49
CA LYS A 307 -4.67 -39.57 -1.26
C LYS A 307 -3.90 -38.27 -1.58
N GLU A 308 -3.10 -38.30 -2.66
CA GLU A 308 -2.35 -37.14 -3.19
C GLU A 308 -3.29 -35.97 -3.50
N ALA A 309 -4.43 -36.21 -4.17
CA ALA A 309 -5.38 -35.15 -4.48
C ALA A 309 -5.94 -34.47 -3.23
N LYS A 310 -6.22 -35.23 -2.16
CA LYS A 310 -6.69 -34.67 -0.88
C LYS A 310 -5.62 -33.82 -0.20
N GLU A 311 -4.37 -34.28 -0.23
CA GLU A 311 -3.22 -33.54 0.31
C GLU A 311 -2.99 -32.23 -0.46
N LEU A 312 -3.10 -32.25 -1.79
CA LEU A 312 -3.01 -31.05 -2.62
C LEU A 312 -4.14 -30.06 -2.33
N TYR A 313 -5.40 -30.49 -2.21
CA TYR A 313 -6.49 -29.59 -1.81
C TYR A 313 -6.26 -28.98 -0.43
N HIS A 314 -5.72 -29.75 0.52
CA HIS A 314 -5.35 -29.21 1.82
C HIS A 314 -4.23 -28.16 1.68
N GLY A 315 -3.20 -28.41 0.88
CA GLY A 315 -2.13 -27.44 0.64
C GLY A 315 -2.59 -26.17 -0.10
N VAL A 316 -3.57 -26.26 -1.01
CA VAL A 316 -4.22 -25.08 -1.62
C VAL A 316 -4.85 -24.20 -0.55
N SER A 317 -5.49 -24.78 0.48
CA SER A 317 -6.09 -23.97 1.56
C SER A 317 -5.07 -23.12 2.32
N LYS A 318 -3.80 -23.51 2.36
CA LYS A 318 -2.69 -22.75 2.96
C LYS A 318 -2.19 -21.59 2.11
N THR A 319 -2.55 -21.55 0.82
CA THR A 319 -2.05 -20.56 -0.15
C THR A 319 -3.18 -19.81 -0.86
N ILE A 320 -4.44 -20.07 -0.48
CA ILE A 320 -5.63 -19.48 -1.09
C ILE A 320 -5.74 -17.97 -0.84
N SER A 321 -5.18 -17.49 0.28
CA SER A 321 -5.01 -16.09 0.64
C SER A 321 -3.55 -15.82 1.02
N PHE A 322 -3.14 -14.57 0.88
CA PHE A 322 -1.80 -14.13 1.27
C PHE A 322 -1.59 -14.24 2.78
N GLU A 323 -2.61 -13.96 3.59
CA GLU A 323 -2.59 -14.18 5.05
C GLU A 323 -2.22 -15.62 5.40
N ASN A 324 -2.94 -16.61 4.84
CA ASN A 324 -2.64 -18.02 5.08
C ASN A 324 -1.22 -18.40 4.62
N PHE A 325 -0.76 -17.82 3.51
CA PHE A 325 0.60 -18.02 3.03
C PHE A 325 1.63 -17.49 4.04
N ILE A 326 1.45 -16.29 4.58
CA ILE A 326 2.36 -15.70 5.58
C ILE A 326 2.37 -16.52 6.86
N GLU A 327 1.22 -17.06 7.29
CA GLU A 327 1.13 -17.91 8.48
C GLU A 327 1.82 -19.27 8.28
N CYS A 328 1.62 -19.91 7.12
CA CYS A 328 2.12 -21.26 6.88
C CYS A 328 3.54 -21.30 6.33
N MET A 329 3.94 -20.30 5.55
CA MET A 329 5.19 -20.22 4.78
C MET A 329 5.50 -21.47 3.95
N ASP A 330 4.45 -22.21 3.58
CA ASP A 330 4.51 -23.51 2.91
C ASP A 330 4.07 -23.35 1.44
N LEU A 331 5.04 -23.39 0.53
CA LEU A 331 4.82 -23.33 -0.91
C LEU A 331 4.94 -24.69 -1.59
N SER A 332 4.90 -25.80 -0.85
CA SER A 332 5.05 -27.16 -1.40
C SER A 332 4.04 -27.46 -2.51
N THR A 333 2.77 -27.09 -2.31
CA THR A 333 1.71 -27.29 -3.31
C THR A 333 1.88 -26.40 -4.54
N ILE A 334 2.32 -25.15 -4.34
CA ILE A 334 2.66 -24.24 -5.43
C ILE A 334 3.84 -24.77 -6.24
N LYS A 335 4.87 -25.29 -5.56
CA LYS A 335 6.02 -25.95 -6.19
C LYS A 335 5.57 -27.15 -7.02
N TRP A 336 4.74 -28.00 -6.45
CA TRP A 336 4.19 -29.16 -7.15
C TRP A 336 3.45 -28.75 -8.43
N PHE A 337 2.61 -27.71 -8.41
CA PHE A 337 1.97 -27.19 -9.64
C PHE A 337 3.00 -26.75 -10.69
N HIS A 338 4.05 -26.04 -10.27
CA HIS A 338 5.11 -25.55 -11.15
C HIS A 338 5.84 -26.71 -11.86
N GLU A 339 6.19 -27.75 -11.11
CA GLU A 339 6.90 -28.93 -11.59
C GLU A 339 6.02 -29.83 -12.47
N ASN A 340 4.69 -29.81 -12.25
CA ASN A 340 3.72 -30.62 -12.99
C ASN A 340 3.03 -29.85 -14.14
N GLY A 341 3.72 -28.84 -14.70
CA GLY A 341 3.33 -28.20 -15.96
C GLY A 341 2.42 -26.97 -15.85
N VAL A 342 1.98 -26.59 -14.64
CA VAL A 342 1.25 -25.33 -14.42
C VAL A 342 2.20 -24.32 -13.79
N LYS A 343 2.96 -23.61 -14.64
CA LYS A 343 4.00 -22.67 -14.21
C LYS A 343 3.47 -21.63 -13.22
N GLN A 344 4.12 -21.54 -12.06
CA GLN A 344 3.82 -20.57 -10.99
C GLN A 344 4.82 -19.41 -10.92
N ILE A 345 5.96 -19.56 -11.58
CA ILE A 345 7.03 -18.58 -11.63
C ILE A 345 7.38 -18.33 -13.09
N ALA A 346 7.43 -17.06 -13.47
CA ALA A 346 7.96 -16.61 -14.76
C ALA A 346 9.30 -15.90 -14.53
N GLN A 347 10.19 -15.97 -15.52
CA GLN A 347 11.51 -15.34 -15.51
C GLN A 347 11.64 -14.41 -16.71
N GLU A 348 12.32 -13.28 -16.52
CA GLU A 348 12.73 -12.35 -17.58
C GLU A 348 14.21 -11.99 -17.39
N PHE A 349 14.90 -11.73 -18.49
CA PHE A 349 16.30 -11.31 -18.53
C PHE A 349 16.44 -9.81 -18.36
#